data_AF-A0A0N4ULY6-F1
#
_entry.id   AF-A0A0N4ULY6-F1
#
_cell.length_a   1.000
_cell.length_b   1.000
_cell.length_c   1.000
_cell.angle_alpha   90.00
_cell.angle_beta   90.00
_cell.angle_gamma   90.00
#
_symmetry.space_group_name_H-M   'P 1'
#
loop_
_entity.id
_entity.type
_entity.pdbx_description
1 polymer ?
#
loop_
_entity_poly.entity_id
_entity_poly.type
_entity_poly.pdbx_seq_one_letter_code
_entity_poly.pdbx_strand_id
1 'polypeptide(L)'
;MSLEANKSMPLDDLPKLPSEIAEEMVKCHDLKHVETIEKNILPSKLGYYYYSFFFLIRLIFIADVYNEKVDGKLKEEIKGHDVSKLHHTDTVEKNVLPSPNDIAREKVPHEISKFDSDKLNHVETTVKTALPSADVKLSEFTREQTKSLAANFDHSNLKHVETNVKQNVEGFSLFRYLNLNQIRFFYSYYSSKDETI
;
A
#
# COMPACT_ATOMS: atom_id res chain seq x y z
N MET A 1 -58.75 17.99 -20.64
CA MET A 1 -57.93 17.48 -21.76
C MET A 1 -58.30 16.02 -21.92
N SER A 2 -59.23 15.72 -22.83
CA SER A 2 -59.89 14.42 -22.95
C SER A 2 -58.99 13.45 -23.73
N LEU A 3 -58.60 12.32 -23.12
CA LEU A 3 -57.88 11.25 -23.79
C LEU A 3 -58.88 10.42 -24.62
N GLU A 4 -58.80 10.54 -25.94
CA GLU A 4 -59.44 9.63 -26.90
C GLU A 4 -58.87 8.22 -26.73
N ALA A 5 -59.76 7.25 -26.48
CA ALA A 5 -59.40 5.84 -26.39
C ALA A 5 -58.93 5.34 -27.76
N ASN A 6 -57.67 4.90 -27.82
CA ASN A 6 -57.09 4.23 -28.97
C ASN A 6 -57.94 3.01 -29.34
N LYS A 7 -58.66 3.10 -30.47
CA LYS A 7 -59.41 1.99 -31.06
C LYS A 7 -58.40 0.95 -31.56
N SER A 8 -58.21 -0.12 -30.80
CA SER A 8 -57.38 -1.27 -31.19
C SER A 8 -57.97 -1.95 -32.43
N MET A 9 -57.10 -2.30 -33.38
CA MET A 9 -57.44 -3.06 -34.58
C MET A 9 -58.15 -4.37 -34.20
N PRO A 10 -59.24 -4.77 -34.88
CA PRO A 10 -59.95 -6.01 -34.59
C PRO A 10 -59.02 -7.22 -34.78
N LEU A 11 -59.27 -8.26 -33.97
CA LEU A 11 -58.42 -9.46 -33.86
C LEU A 11 -58.18 -10.17 -35.21
N ASP A 12 -59.11 -9.99 -36.15
CA ASP A 12 -59.09 -10.63 -37.47
C ASP A 12 -58.12 -9.98 -38.47
N ASP A 13 -57.69 -8.73 -38.21
CA ASP A 13 -56.78 -7.96 -39.08
C ASP A 13 -55.31 -8.05 -38.65
N LEU A 14 -54.98 -8.83 -37.61
CA LEU A 14 -53.58 -9.03 -37.23
C LEU A 14 -52.84 -9.85 -38.30
N PRO A 15 -51.59 -9.48 -38.64
CA PRO A 15 -50.76 -10.28 -39.53
C PRO A 15 -50.55 -11.67 -38.91
N LYS A 16 -51.12 -12.70 -39.55
CA LYS A 16 -50.96 -14.10 -39.12
C LYS A 16 -49.57 -14.58 -39.53
N LEU A 17 -48.87 -15.23 -38.61
CA LEU A 17 -47.63 -15.95 -38.90
C LEU A 17 -47.89 -16.97 -40.02
N PRO A 18 -47.03 -17.04 -41.05
CA PRO A 18 -47.15 -18.08 -42.07
C PRO A 18 -47.06 -19.45 -41.41
N SER A 19 -47.86 -20.40 -41.89
CA SER A 19 -48.03 -21.72 -41.26
C SER A 19 -46.72 -22.48 -41.06
N GLU A 20 -45.75 -22.27 -41.93
CA GLU A 20 -44.43 -22.90 -41.88
C GLU A 20 -43.60 -22.46 -40.65
N ILE A 21 -43.64 -21.18 -40.29
CA ILE A 21 -42.97 -20.66 -39.07
C ILE A 21 -43.75 -21.09 -37.82
N ALA A 22 -45.08 -21.12 -37.90
CA ALA A 22 -45.91 -21.61 -36.80
C ALA A 22 -45.63 -23.09 -36.49
N GLU A 23 -45.40 -23.93 -37.51
CA GLU A 23 -44.98 -25.32 -37.35
C GLU A 23 -43.56 -25.44 -36.77
N GLU A 24 -42.63 -24.58 -37.21
CA GLU A 24 -41.26 -24.58 -36.70
C GLU A 24 -41.17 -24.11 -35.23
N MET A 25 -42.00 -23.16 -34.81
CA MET A 25 -42.12 -22.73 -33.41
C MET A 25 -42.71 -23.80 -32.47
N VAL A 26 -43.49 -24.75 -33.01
CA VAL A 26 -44.00 -25.91 -32.27
C VAL A 26 -42.94 -27.03 -32.18
N LYS A 27 -41.94 -27.02 -33.08
CA LYS A 27 -40.84 -27.98 -33.07
C LYS A 27 -39.88 -27.67 -31.92
N CYS A 28 -39.62 -28.67 -31.08
CA CYS A 28 -38.65 -28.55 -29.99
C CYS A 28 -37.24 -28.35 -30.57
N HIS A 29 -36.59 -27.24 -30.23
CA HIS A 29 -35.22 -26.94 -30.66
C HIS A 29 -34.27 -27.10 -29.47
N ASP A 30 -33.28 -27.99 -29.61
CA ASP A 30 -32.19 -28.11 -28.64
C ASP A 30 -31.20 -26.96 -28.82
N LEU A 31 -31.38 -25.89 -28.03
CA LEU A 31 -30.42 -24.81 -27.92
C LEU A 31 -29.19 -25.29 -27.13
N LYS A 32 -27.99 -24.95 -27.63
CA LYS A 32 -26.74 -25.21 -26.87
C LYS A 32 -26.80 -24.46 -25.54
N HIS A 33 -26.64 -25.20 -24.45
CA HIS A 33 -26.50 -24.62 -23.12
C HIS A 33 -25.22 -23.76 -23.06
N VAL A 34 -25.36 -22.50 -22.67
CA VAL A 34 -24.24 -21.59 -22.37
C VAL A 34 -24.30 -21.29 -20.88
N GLU A 35 -23.29 -21.74 -20.14
CA GLU A 35 -23.11 -21.33 -18.75
C GLU A 35 -22.54 -19.92 -18.70
N THR A 36 -23.31 -18.98 -18.13
CA THR A 36 -22.82 -17.66 -17.76
C THR A 36 -22.31 -17.70 -16.32
N ILE A 37 -21.00 -17.48 -16.13
CA ILE A 37 -20.39 -17.36 -14.80
C ILE A 37 -20.39 -15.89 -14.39
N GLU A 38 -21.37 -15.47 -13.58
CA GLU A 38 -21.33 -14.17 -12.91
C GLU A 38 -20.30 -14.24 -11.78
N LYS A 39 -19.20 -13.50 -11.90
CA LYS A 39 -18.15 -13.44 -10.88
C LYS A 39 -18.58 -12.55 -9.70
N ASN A 40 -19.60 -12.97 -8.96
CA ASN A 40 -19.79 -12.47 -7.60
C ASN A 40 -18.80 -13.19 -6.68
N ILE A 41 -17.73 -12.50 -6.33
CA ILE A 41 -16.69 -13.03 -5.45
C ILE A 41 -17.30 -13.13 -4.04
N LEU A 42 -17.80 -14.32 -3.69
CA LEU A 42 -18.30 -14.60 -2.35
C LEU A 42 -17.17 -14.36 -1.34
N PRO A 43 -17.44 -13.69 -0.19
CA PRO A 43 -16.43 -13.49 0.82
C PRO A 43 -15.96 -14.85 1.32
N SER A 44 -14.75 -15.25 0.93
CA SER A 44 -14.12 -16.47 1.41
C SER A 44 -13.78 -16.30 2.89
N LYS A 45 -13.63 -17.41 3.63
CA LYS A 45 -13.24 -17.37 5.05
C LYS A 45 -11.93 -16.58 5.24
N LEU A 46 -10.99 -16.73 4.29
CA LEU A 46 -9.73 -15.96 4.25
C LEU A 46 -9.97 -14.47 3.97
N GLY A 47 -10.87 -14.14 3.03
CA GLY A 47 -11.27 -12.77 2.75
C GLY A 47 -11.90 -12.08 3.96
N TYR A 48 -12.77 -12.78 4.70
CA TYR A 48 -13.36 -12.24 5.92
C TYR A 48 -12.31 -11.89 6.98
N TYR A 49 -11.29 -12.75 7.18
CA TYR A 49 -10.19 -12.46 8.09
C TYR A 49 -9.34 -11.28 7.63
N TYR A 50 -9.10 -11.15 6.32
CA TYR A 50 -8.41 -10.00 5.75
C TYR A 50 -9.21 -8.71 6.02
N TYR A 51 -10.47 -8.63 5.61
CA TYR A 51 -11.30 -7.44 5.84
C TYR A 51 -11.44 -7.11 7.33
N SER A 52 -11.64 -8.12 8.19
CA SER A 52 -11.70 -7.93 9.65
C SER A 52 -10.38 -7.41 10.22
N PHE A 53 -9.24 -7.94 9.77
CA PHE A 53 -7.92 -7.50 10.20
C PHE A 53 -7.60 -6.07 9.76
N PHE A 54 -7.82 -5.75 8.48
CA PHE A 54 -7.61 -4.39 7.95
C PHE A 54 -8.57 -3.39 8.60
N PHE A 55 -9.80 -3.79 8.89
CA PHE A 55 -10.75 -2.98 9.64
C PHE A 55 -10.28 -2.74 11.08
N LEU A 56 -9.76 -3.76 11.77
CA LEU A 56 -9.22 -3.62 13.12
C LEU A 56 -7.99 -2.70 13.15
N ILE A 57 -7.04 -2.90 12.22
CA ILE A 57 -5.85 -2.04 12.10
C ILE A 57 -6.26 -0.60 11.82
N ARG A 58 -7.21 -0.38 10.89
CA ARG A 58 -7.77 0.95 10.60
C ARG A 58 -8.45 1.55 11.84
N LEU A 59 -9.20 0.77 12.62
CA LEU A 59 -9.81 1.24 13.87
C LEU A 59 -8.77 1.66 14.91
N ILE A 60 -7.67 0.90 15.05
CA ILE A 60 -6.58 1.23 15.96
C ILE A 60 -5.91 2.55 15.54
N PHE A 61 -5.57 2.69 14.25
CA PHE A 61 -4.97 3.93 13.74
C PHE A 61 -5.89 5.15 13.93
N ILE A 62 -7.19 4.98 13.67
CA ILE A 62 -8.18 6.03 13.87
C ILE A 62 -8.25 6.41 15.36
N ALA A 63 -8.27 5.42 16.27
CA ALA A 63 -8.27 5.66 17.70
C ALA A 63 -7.00 6.40 18.17
N ASP A 64 -5.83 6.04 17.65
CA ASP A 64 -4.57 6.72 17.96
C ASP A 64 -4.60 8.19 17.51
N VAL A 65 -5.09 8.48 16.30
CA VAL A 65 -5.25 9.87 15.80
C VAL A 65 -6.27 10.65 16.62
N TYR A 66 -7.39 10.05 17.01
CA TYR A 66 -8.36 10.70 17.91
C TYR A 66 -7.83 10.89 19.35
N ASN A 67 -6.89 10.05 19.76
CA ASN A 67 -6.20 10.13 21.05
C ASN A 67 -4.95 11.02 21.00
N GLU A 68 -4.54 11.51 19.83
CA GLU A 68 -3.57 12.60 19.67
C GLU A 68 -4.19 13.92 20.14
N LYS A 69 -4.51 13.93 21.43
CA LYS A 69 -4.92 15.10 22.17
C LYS A 69 -3.64 15.69 22.71
N VAL A 70 -3.35 16.91 22.28
CA VAL A 70 -2.59 17.88 23.09
C VAL A 70 -3.01 17.64 24.54
N ASP A 71 -2.05 17.26 25.38
CA ASP A 71 -2.29 16.83 26.75
C ASP A 71 -3.35 17.76 27.37
N GLY A 72 -4.52 17.20 27.73
CA GLY A 72 -5.64 18.01 28.20
C GLY A 72 -5.21 18.87 29.40
N LYS A 73 -4.25 18.37 30.18
CA LYS A 73 -3.58 19.10 31.25
C LYS A 73 -2.85 20.32 30.74
N LEU A 74 -2.05 20.20 29.67
CA LEU A 74 -1.35 21.33 29.04
C LEU A 74 -2.34 22.35 28.46
N LYS A 75 -3.44 21.90 27.85
CA LYS A 75 -4.46 22.80 27.30
C LYS A 75 -5.15 23.63 28.39
N GLU A 76 -5.46 23.01 29.53
CA GLU A 76 -6.04 23.74 30.68
C GLU A 76 -5.00 24.61 31.39
N GLU A 77 -3.75 24.17 31.50
CA GLU A 77 -2.64 24.99 32.02
C GLU A 77 -2.40 26.25 31.18
N ILE A 78 -2.47 26.15 29.85
CA ILE A 78 -2.34 27.29 28.93
C ILE A 78 -3.54 28.25 29.09
N LYS A 79 -4.76 27.74 29.21
CA LYS A 79 -5.96 28.59 29.41
C LYS A 79 -5.97 29.31 30.76
N GLY A 80 -5.48 28.64 31.80
CA GLY A 80 -5.36 29.19 33.15
C GLY A 80 -4.07 29.97 33.40
N HIS A 81 -3.20 30.09 32.39
CA HIS A 81 -1.92 30.76 32.55
C HIS A 81 -2.12 32.25 32.82
N ASP A 82 -1.69 32.66 34.00
CA ASP A 82 -1.71 34.05 34.43
C ASP A 82 -0.61 34.84 33.68
N VAL A 83 -1.05 35.63 32.69
CA VAL A 83 -0.19 36.47 31.85
C VAL A 83 0.68 37.43 32.67
N SER A 84 0.25 37.80 33.89
CA SER A 84 1.04 38.68 34.77
C SER A 84 2.33 38.04 35.30
N LYS A 85 2.45 36.70 35.22
CA LYS A 85 3.67 35.95 35.59
C LYS A 85 4.71 35.90 34.46
N LEU A 86 4.35 36.34 33.25
CA LEU A 86 5.32 36.44 32.16
C LEU A 86 6.27 37.61 32.43
N HIS A 87 7.57 37.36 32.37
CA HIS A 87 8.56 38.41 32.50
C HIS A 87 8.42 39.41 31.36
N HIS A 88 8.25 40.70 31.70
CA HIS A 88 8.27 41.75 30.70
C HIS A 88 9.63 41.76 30.02
N THR A 89 9.62 41.76 28.69
CA THR A 89 10.83 41.93 27.86
C THR A 89 10.59 43.12 26.97
N ASP A 90 11.42 44.16 27.13
CA ASP A 90 11.38 45.32 26.25
C ASP A 90 11.77 44.92 24.82
N THR A 91 10.87 45.13 23.87
CA THR A 91 11.17 44.90 22.45
C THR A 91 11.99 46.06 21.92
N VAL A 92 13.30 45.85 21.71
CA VAL A 92 14.15 46.80 20.99
C VAL A 92 14.09 46.47 19.50
N GLU A 93 13.42 47.32 18.71
CA GLU A 93 13.46 47.24 17.25
C GLU A 93 14.87 47.59 16.76
N LYS A 94 15.65 46.58 16.41
CA LYS A 94 16.97 46.75 15.80
C LYS A 94 16.85 46.75 14.29
N ASN A 95 16.58 47.91 13.71
CA ASN A 95 16.75 48.15 12.28
C ASN A 95 18.24 48.28 11.94
N VAL A 96 18.97 47.16 12.00
CA VAL A 96 20.35 47.08 11.51
C VAL A 96 20.29 46.68 10.05
N LEU A 97 20.90 47.50 9.18
CA LEU A 97 21.06 47.12 7.78
C LEU A 97 21.83 45.80 7.69
N PRO A 98 21.44 44.86 6.81
CA PRO A 98 22.14 43.59 6.67
C PRO A 98 23.61 43.84 6.35
N SER A 99 24.52 43.11 6.99
CA SER A 99 25.94 43.23 6.68
C SER A 99 26.22 42.69 5.27
N PRO A 100 27.34 43.07 4.62
CA PRO A 100 27.73 42.47 3.34
C PRO A 100 27.81 40.94 3.38
N ASN A 101 28.18 40.36 4.54
CA ASN A 101 28.21 38.91 4.74
C ASN A 101 26.81 38.29 4.77
N ASP A 102 25.81 38.96 5.35
CA ASP A 102 24.43 38.49 5.35
C ASP A 102 23.86 38.43 3.93
N ILE A 103 24.11 39.48 3.15
CA ILE A 103 23.71 39.56 1.73
C ILE A 103 24.40 38.47 0.92
N ALA A 104 25.70 38.23 1.13
CA ALA A 104 26.43 37.18 0.43
C ALA A 104 25.85 35.79 0.75
N ARG A 105 25.48 35.53 2.01
CA ARG A 105 24.92 34.26 2.46
C ARG A 105 23.52 34.00 1.89
N GLU A 106 22.69 35.02 1.78
CA GLU A 106 21.35 34.94 1.16
C GLU A 106 21.42 34.81 -0.38
N LYS A 107 22.49 35.30 -1.01
CA LYS A 107 22.69 35.13 -2.46
C LYS A 107 23.07 33.71 -2.87
N VAL A 108 23.61 32.88 -1.97
CA VAL A 108 24.07 31.51 -2.31
C VAL A 108 22.97 30.65 -2.95
N PRO A 109 21.74 30.53 -2.40
CA PRO A 109 20.67 29.78 -3.04
C PRO A 109 20.31 30.30 -4.44
N HIS A 110 20.37 31.62 -4.65
CA HIS A 110 20.08 32.21 -5.95
C HIS A 110 21.15 31.87 -6.98
N GLU A 111 22.43 31.92 -6.60
CA GLU A 111 23.56 31.52 -7.45
C GLU A 111 23.53 30.02 -7.76
N ILE A 112 23.14 29.17 -6.80
CA ILE A 112 22.96 27.72 -7.04
C ILE A 112 21.85 27.46 -8.07
N SER A 113 20.75 28.21 -8.04
CA SER A 113 19.67 28.03 -9.02
C SER A 113 20.05 28.43 -10.45
N LYS A 114 21.04 29.33 -10.59
CA LYS A 114 21.60 29.78 -11.87
C LYS A 114 22.88 29.04 -12.25
N PHE A 115 23.26 28.02 -11.47
CA PHE A 115 24.48 27.27 -11.70
C PHE A 115 24.38 26.49 -13.02
N ASP A 116 25.25 26.84 -13.95
CA ASP A 116 25.37 26.24 -15.27
C ASP A 116 26.40 25.09 -15.21
N SER A 117 25.90 23.87 -15.08
CA SER A 117 26.75 22.67 -15.00
C SER A 117 27.57 22.43 -16.27
N ASP A 118 27.18 23.02 -17.41
CA ASP A 118 27.88 22.83 -18.69
C ASP A 118 29.21 23.61 -18.74
N LYS A 119 29.41 24.55 -17.80
CA LYS A 119 30.69 25.28 -17.62
C LYS A 119 31.68 24.56 -16.70
N LEU A 120 31.34 23.38 -16.18
CA LEU A 120 32.27 22.57 -15.40
C LEU A 120 33.33 21.93 -16.31
N ASN A 121 34.60 22.09 -15.96
CA ASN A 121 35.68 21.38 -16.64
C ASN A 121 35.54 19.87 -16.41
N HIS A 122 35.61 19.07 -17.48
CA HIS A 122 35.65 17.62 -17.36
C HIS A 122 36.92 17.19 -16.62
N VAL A 123 36.76 16.40 -15.56
CA VAL A 123 37.84 15.77 -14.81
C VAL A 123 37.62 14.27 -14.84
N GLU A 124 38.52 13.54 -15.52
CA GLU A 124 38.48 12.08 -15.54
C GLU A 124 38.92 11.54 -14.16
N THR A 125 38.01 10.87 -13.47
CA THR A 125 38.25 10.38 -12.10
C THR A 125 38.62 8.90 -12.14
N THR A 126 39.86 8.55 -11.81
CA THR A 126 40.27 7.15 -11.68
C THR A 126 39.87 6.60 -10.32
N VAL A 127 38.77 5.85 -10.24
CA VAL A 127 38.36 5.13 -9.02
C VAL A 127 39.20 3.87 -8.89
N LYS A 128 40.16 3.86 -7.96
CA LYS A 128 40.92 2.66 -7.59
C LYS A 128 40.12 1.83 -6.58
N THR A 129 39.02 1.23 -6.98
CA THR A 129 38.29 0.23 -6.18
C THR A 129 38.89 -1.15 -6.36
N ALA A 130 40.11 -1.34 -5.87
CA ALA A 130 40.77 -2.65 -5.77
C ALA A 130 40.97 -3.03 -4.31
N LEU A 131 39.88 -3.09 -3.54
CA LEU A 131 39.88 -3.75 -2.24
C LEU A 131 38.61 -4.60 -2.18
N PRO A 132 38.69 -5.93 -2.37
CA PRO A 132 37.62 -6.80 -1.88
C PRO A 132 37.54 -6.57 -0.37
N SER A 133 36.40 -6.05 0.11
CA SER A 133 36.16 -5.93 1.56
C SER A 133 36.40 -7.31 2.20
N ALA A 134 36.94 -7.34 3.41
CA ALA A 134 37.16 -8.58 4.15
C ALA A 134 35.89 -9.46 4.20
N ASP A 135 34.72 -8.81 4.17
CA ASP A 135 33.40 -9.44 4.12
C ASP A 135 33.20 -10.32 2.88
N VAL A 136 33.70 -9.90 1.71
CA VAL A 136 33.53 -10.64 0.45
C VAL A 136 34.31 -11.96 0.51
N LYS A 137 35.57 -11.91 0.94
CA LYS A 137 36.41 -13.12 1.07
C LYS A 137 35.86 -14.09 2.11
N LEU A 138 35.38 -13.58 3.25
CA LEU A 138 34.79 -14.40 4.29
C LEU A 138 33.48 -15.06 3.81
N SER A 139 32.65 -14.33 3.07
CA SER A 139 31.40 -14.86 2.50
C SER A 139 31.66 -15.98 1.48
N GLU A 140 32.66 -15.84 0.61
CA GLU A 140 33.02 -16.85 -0.37
C GLU A 140 33.58 -18.11 0.30
N PHE A 141 34.47 -17.96 1.28
CA PHE A 141 35.01 -19.08 2.06
C PHE A 141 33.91 -19.85 2.79
N THR A 142 32.98 -19.12 3.43
CA THR A 142 31.85 -19.73 4.17
C THR A 142 30.91 -20.47 3.23
N ARG A 143 30.64 -19.90 2.04
CA ARG A 143 29.84 -20.54 0.99
C ARG A 143 30.48 -21.84 0.51
N GLU A 144 31.76 -21.86 0.22
CA GLU A 144 32.46 -23.08 -0.23
C GLU A 144 32.54 -24.14 0.86
N GLN A 145 32.81 -23.75 2.11
CA GLN A 145 32.78 -24.67 3.25
C GLN A 145 31.40 -25.31 3.40
N THR A 146 30.33 -24.51 3.36
CA THR A 146 28.94 -25.01 3.47
C THR A 146 28.61 -25.98 2.33
N LYS A 147 29.02 -25.67 1.09
CA LYS A 147 28.85 -26.57 -0.06
C LYS A 147 29.56 -27.90 0.14
N SER A 148 30.80 -27.89 0.64
CA SER A 148 31.57 -29.11 0.88
C SER A 148 30.97 -29.98 2.01
N LEU A 149 30.42 -29.37 3.06
CA LEU A 149 29.75 -30.07 4.15
C LEU A 149 28.43 -30.69 3.68
N ALA A 150 27.64 -29.95 2.89
CA ALA A 150 26.39 -30.46 2.33
C ALA A 150 26.63 -31.62 1.33
N ALA A 151 27.71 -31.57 0.55
CA ALA A 151 28.05 -32.63 -0.40
C ALA A 151 28.51 -33.94 0.28
N ASN A 152 29.15 -33.85 1.44
CA ASN A 152 29.68 -35.01 2.19
C ASN A 152 28.78 -35.40 3.38
N PHE A 153 27.53 -34.95 3.40
CA PHE A 153 26.60 -35.22 4.48
C PHE A 153 26.16 -36.70 4.46
N ASP A 154 26.39 -37.42 5.57
CA ASP A 154 26.00 -38.84 5.69
C ASP A 154 24.49 -38.98 6.00
N HIS A 155 23.77 -39.55 5.04
CA HIS A 155 22.32 -39.75 5.14
C HIS A 155 21.92 -40.93 6.03
N SER A 156 22.86 -41.79 6.44
CA SER A 156 22.55 -43.02 7.21
C SER A 156 21.90 -42.72 8.58
N ASN A 157 22.17 -41.55 9.14
CA ASN A 157 21.65 -41.09 10.42
C ASN A 157 20.33 -40.31 10.30
N LEU A 158 19.79 -40.13 9.09
CA LEU A 158 18.52 -39.45 8.89
C LEU A 158 17.37 -40.38 9.25
N LYS A 159 16.60 -40.00 10.27
CA LYS A 159 15.33 -40.66 10.59
C LYS A 159 14.30 -40.31 9.52
N HIS A 160 13.57 -41.31 9.03
CA HIS A 160 12.41 -41.05 8.20
C HIS A 160 11.38 -40.23 8.99
N VAL A 161 10.98 -39.09 8.43
CA VAL A 161 9.91 -38.25 8.96
C VAL A 161 8.86 -38.16 7.87
N GLU A 162 7.67 -38.69 8.13
CA GLU A 162 6.52 -38.46 7.25
C GLU A 162 6.16 -36.98 7.29
N THR A 163 6.12 -36.36 6.10
CA THR A 163 5.72 -34.96 5.96
C THR A 163 4.22 -34.84 6.17
N ASN A 164 3.80 -34.36 7.34
CA ASN A 164 2.44 -33.92 7.56
C ASN A 164 2.32 -32.47 7.05
N VAL A 165 1.77 -32.30 5.84
CA VAL A 165 1.47 -30.96 5.30
C VAL A 165 0.36 -30.37 6.15
N LYS A 166 0.71 -29.45 7.04
CA LYS A 166 -0.29 -28.65 7.76
C LYS A 166 -0.96 -27.72 6.75
N GLN A 167 -2.04 -28.20 6.12
CA GLN A 167 -2.99 -27.40 5.35
C GLN A 167 -3.91 -26.62 6.30
N ASN A 168 -3.30 -25.86 7.22
CA ASN A 168 -3.90 -24.81 8.04
C ASN A 168 -2.83 -24.40 9.05
N VAL A 169 -1.85 -23.63 8.59
CA VAL A 169 -1.20 -22.72 9.53
C VAL A 169 -2.20 -21.57 9.63
N GLU A 170 -3.02 -21.56 10.69
CA GLU A 170 -3.80 -20.37 11.01
C GLU A 170 -2.81 -19.21 11.04
N GLY A 171 -2.87 -18.35 10.02
CA GLY A 171 -1.91 -17.25 9.76
C GLY A 171 -1.86 -16.19 10.86
N PHE A 172 -2.42 -16.48 12.02
CA PHE A 172 -2.56 -15.62 13.19
C PHE A 172 -1.41 -15.74 14.19
N SER A 173 -0.50 -16.72 14.06
CA SER A 173 0.61 -16.90 15.02
C SER A 173 1.83 -16.00 14.77
N LEU A 174 2.03 -15.53 13.54
CA LEU A 174 3.20 -14.71 13.19
C LEU A 174 3.14 -13.28 13.75
N PHE A 175 1.94 -12.77 14.01
CA PHE A 175 1.75 -11.40 14.49
C PHE A 175 1.93 -11.24 16.01
N ARG A 176 1.96 -12.33 16.78
CA ARG A 176 2.11 -12.26 18.24
C ARG A 176 3.46 -11.70 18.68
N TYR A 177 4.43 -11.69 17.77
CA TYR A 177 5.82 -11.29 18.03
C TYR A 177 6.22 -10.00 17.32
N LEU A 178 5.32 -9.35 16.57
CA LEU A 178 5.64 -8.13 15.86
C LEU A 178 5.41 -6.91 16.77
N ASN A 179 6.41 -6.04 16.88
CA ASN A 179 6.26 -4.79 17.62
C ASN A 179 5.49 -3.74 16.78
N LEU A 180 5.05 -2.65 17.43
CA LEU A 180 4.29 -1.56 16.79
C LEU A 180 4.99 -0.97 15.55
N ASN A 181 6.32 -0.86 15.58
CA ASN A 181 7.10 -0.35 14.46
C ASN A 181 7.07 -1.31 13.26
N GLN A 182 7.16 -2.62 13.51
CA GLN A 182 7.06 -3.64 12.46
C GLN A 182 5.65 -3.66 11.86
N ILE A 183 4.60 -3.57 12.68
CA ILE A 183 3.21 -3.49 12.21
C ILE A 183 3.00 -2.24 11.33
N ARG A 184 3.53 -1.09 11.77
CA ARG A 184 3.48 0.18 11.01
C ARG A 184 4.18 0.05 9.65
N PHE A 185 5.34 -0.60 9.61
CA PHE A 185 6.08 -0.85 8.36
C PHE A 185 5.27 -1.71 7.39
N PHE A 186 4.71 -2.83 7.88
CA PHE A 186 3.87 -3.70 7.05
C PHE A 186 2.65 -2.94 6.49
N TYR A 187 1.96 -2.16 7.32
CA TYR A 187 0.81 -1.38 6.86
C TYR A 187 1.18 -0.37 5.77
N SER A 188 2.27 0.39 5.96
CA SER A 188 2.76 1.34 4.95
C SER A 188 3.14 0.63 3.65
N TYR A 189 3.82 -0.51 3.73
CA TYR A 189 4.23 -1.29 2.57
C TYR A 189 3.02 -1.80 1.76
N TYR A 190 2.03 -2.40 2.42
CA TYR A 190 0.87 -2.96 1.73
C TYR A 190 -0.14 -1.90 1.27
N SER A 191 -0.33 -0.83 2.03
CA SER A 191 -1.19 0.29 1.61
C SER A 191 -0.67 0.97 0.34
N SER A 192 0.63 0.96 0.09
CA SER A 192 1.21 1.50 -1.15
C SER A 192 0.99 0.64 -2.40
N LYS A 193 0.64 -0.65 -2.23
CA LYS A 193 0.43 -1.58 -3.35
C LYS A 193 -1.03 -1.66 -3.80
N ASP A 194 -1.97 -1.39 -2.90
CA ASP A 194 -3.40 -1.39 -3.23
C ASP A 194 -3.80 -0.18 -4.10
N GLU A 195 -2.93 0.84 -4.26
CA GLU A 195 -3.15 1.94 -5.21
C GLU A 195 -2.76 1.60 -6.67
N THR A 196 -2.29 0.37 -6.95
CA THR A 196 -1.80 -0.07 -8.27
C THR A 196 -2.63 -1.16 -8.96
N ILE A 197 -3.86 -1.44 -8.52
CA ILE A 197 -4.79 -2.40 -9.16
C ILE A 197 -6.16 -1.73 -9.36
#